data_AF-A0A4Y2N1P2-F1
#
_entry.id   AF-A0A4Y2N1P2-F1
#
_cell.length_a   1.000
_cell.length_b   1.000
_cell.length_c   1.000
_cell.angle_alpha   90.00
_cell.angle_beta   90.00
_cell.angle_gamma   90.00
#
_symmetry.space_group_name_H-M   'P 1'
#
loop_
_entity.id
_entity.type
_entity.pdbx_description
1 polymer ?
#
loop_
_entity_poly.entity_id
_entity_poly.type
_entity_poly.pdbx_seq_one_letter_code
_entity_poly.pdbx_strand_id
1 'polypeptide(L)'
;MSTEERQNAVQNSRSCFLCLEKGHVIAKCRRKTSCVICGKKHHILLCRNIQAGSKSPVSVNIRKDESKKTVTQRDETLANLARTPNVLLQTLMVTLRGRDKKRQARAIIDSASQRSYILKSTADEMQFESSCKEKLSHSLFGGI
;
A
#
# COMPACT_ATOMS: atom_id res chain seq x y z
N MET A 1 -13.13 -20.25 5.65
CA MET A 1 -14.15 -20.35 4.60
C MET A 1 -13.52 -20.72 3.27
N SER A 2 -13.82 -21.90 2.74
CA SER A 2 -13.43 -22.32 1.40
C SER A 2 -14.09 -21.44 0.32
N THR A 3 -13.57 -21.47 -0.91
CA THR A 3 -14.18 -20.77 -2.04
C THR A 3 -15.60 -21.26 -2.31
N GLU A 4 -15.86 -22.55 -2.08
CA GLU A 4 -17.17 -23.18 -2.20
C GLU A 4 -18.15 -22.69 -1.13
N GLU A 5 -17.72 -22.58 0.13
CA GLU A 5 -18.54 -22.03 1.21
C GLU A 5 -18.94 -20.57 0.93
N ARG A 6 -18.02 -19.77 0.37
CA ARG A 6 -18.31 -18.39 -0.05
C ARG A 6 -19.31 -18.34 -1.21
N GLN A 7 -19.21 -19.24 -2.18
CA GLN A 7 -20.16 -19.35 -3.29
C GLN A 7 -21.55 -19.72 -2.77
N ASN A 8 -21.62 -20.70 -1.86
CA ASN A 8 -22.87 -21.12 -1.22
C ASN A 8 -23.50 -19.99 -0.40
N ALA A 9 -22.71 -19.22 0.34
CA ALA A 9 -23.21 -18.07 1.10
C ALA A 9 -23.84 -16.99 0.19
N VAL A 10 -23.24 -16.72 -0.97
CA VAL A 10 -23.78 -15.76 -1.95
C VAL A 10 -25.06 -16.29 -2.59
N GLN A 11 -25.11 -17.59 -2.88
CA GLN A 11 -26.29 -18.26 -3.42
C GLN A 11 -27.46 -18.26 -2.42
N ASN A 12 -27.19 -18.62 -1.16
CA ASN A 12 -28.19 -18.65 -0.09
C ASN A 12 -28.72 -17.26 0.24
N SER A 13 -27.87 -16.24 0.20
CA SER A 13 -28.27 -14.84 0.44
C SER A 13 -28.92 -14.16 -0.78
N ARG A 14 -29.00 -14.84 -1.93
CA ARG A 14 -29.47 -14.30 -3.22
C ARG A 14 -28.82 -12.97 -3.58
N SER A 15 -27.52 -12.86 -3.30
CA SER A 15 -26.74 -11.67 -3.59
C SER A 15 -26.08 -11.78 -4.96
N CYS A 16 -25.84 -10.65 -5.61
CA CYS A 16 -25.17 -10.60 -6.89
C CYS A 16 -23.73 -11.13 -6.78
N PHE A 17 -23.36 -12.08 -7.64
CA PHE A 17 -22.02 -12.67 -7.66
C PHE A 17 -20.91 -11.68 -8.02
N LEU A 18 -21.22 -10.50 -8.56
CA LEU A 18 -20.23 -9.49 -8.94
C LEU A 18 -20.03 -8.40 -7.88
N CYS A 19 -21.11 -7.89 -7.29
CA CYS A 19 -21.06 -6.78 -6.34
C CYS A 19 -21.38 -7.16 -4.89
N LEU A 20 -21.86 -8.38 -4.65
CA LEU A 20 -22.34 -8.89 -3.35
C LEU A 20 -23.54 -8.14 -2.75
N GLU A 21 -24.21 -7.28 -3.52
CA GLU A 21 -25.45 -6.62 -3.13
C GLU A 21 -26.67 -7.47 -3.51
N LYS A 22 -27.77 -7.30 -2.77
CA LYS A 22 -29.05 -8.00 -3.03
C LYS A 22 -29.89 -7.25 -4.08
N GLY A 23 -30.94 -7.90 -4.56
CA GLY A 23 -31.97 -7.28 -5.42
C GLY A 23 -31.69 -7.35 -6.92
N HIS A 24 -30.55 -7.90 -7.35
CA HIS A 24 -30.26 -8.14 -8.76
C HIS A 24 -29.31 -9.32 -8.96
N VAL A 25 -29.34 -9.89 -10.17
CA VAL A 25 -28.42 -10.94 -10.62
C VAL A 25 -27.25 -10.33 -11.41
N ILE A 26 -26.18 -11.11 -11.59
CA ILE A 26 -24.98 -10.65 -12.29
C ILE A 26 -25.25 -10.11 -13.71
N ALA A 27 -26.23 -10.69 -14.42
CA ALA A 27 -26.63 -10.24 -15.75
C ALA A 27 -27.25 -8.83 -15.77
N LYS A 28 -27.85 -8.40 -14.65
CA LYS A 28 -28.50 -7.08 -14.48
C LYS A 28 -27.66 -6.14 -13.59
N CYS A 29 -26.42 -6.50 -13.29
CA CYS A 29 -25.57 -5.68 -12.43
C CYS A 29 -25.14 -4.41 -13.15
N ARG A 30 -25.26 -3.26 -12.48
CA ARG A 30 -24.78 -1.96 -13.00
C ARG A 30 -23.25 -1.90 -13.07
N ARG A 31 -22.55 -2.65 -12.21
CA ARG A 31 -21.07 -2.73 -12.25
C ARG A 31 -20.64 -3.54 -13.47
N LYS A 32 -19.70 -3.00 -14.25
CA LYS A 32 -19.13 -3.64 -15.45
C LYS A 32 -17.73 -4.22 -15.22
N THR A 33 -17.32 -4.36 -13.96
CA THR A 33 -15.99 -4.87 -13.61
C THR A 33 -15.89 -6.38 -13.81
N SER A 34 -14.67 -6.85 -14.06
CA SER A 34 -14.32 -8.27 -14.08
C SER A 34 -13.33 -8.58 -12.96
N CYS A 35 -13.21 -9.85 -12.59
CA CYS A 35 -12.24 -10.30 -11.61
C CYS A 35 -10.82 -10.04 -12.12
N VAL A 36 -10.02 -9.32 -11.34
CA VAL A 36 -8.60 -9.02 -11.68
C VAL A 36 -7.71 -10.26 -11.75
N ILE A 37 -8.12 -11.38 -11.15
CA ILE A 37 -7.32 -12.62 -11.10
C ILE A 37 -7.53 -13.49 -12.34
N CYS A 38 -8.75 -13.53 -12.90
CA CYS A 38 -9.08 -14.47 -13.98
C CYS A 38 -9.90 -13.88 -15.13
N GLY A 39 -10.18 -12.57 -15.09
CA GLY A 39 -10.95 -11.86 -16.13
C GLY A 39 -12.45 -12.20 -16.20
N LYS A 40 -12.94 -13.15 -15.40
CA LYS A 40 -14.37 -13.55 -15.41
C LYS A 40 -15.23 -12.61 -14.57
N LYS A 41 -16.54 -12.56 -14.87
CA LYS A 41 -17.52 -11.76 -14.11
C LYS A 41 -17.83 -12.42 -12.76
N HIS A 42 -17.14 -12.01 -11.71
CA HIS A 42 -17.46 -12.30 -10.30
C HIS A 42 -16.66 -11.40 -9.36
N HIS A 43 -17.10 -11.31 -8.11
CA HIS A 43 -16.39 -10.62 -7.04
C HIS A 43 -15.09 -11.36 -6.70
N ILE A 44 -13.98 -10.63 -6.51
CA ILE A 44 -12.64 -11.20 -6.30
C ILE A 44 -12.61 -12.31 -5.25
N LEU A 45 -13.38 -12.17 -4.16
CA LEU A 45 -13.46 -13.14 -3.05
C LEU A 45 -14.06 -14.51 -3.42
N LEU A 46 -14.76 -14.60 -4.56
CA LEU A 46 -15.39 -15.82 -5.09
C LEU A 46 -14.53 -16.51 -6.16
N CYS A 47 -13.37 -15.94 -6.50
CA CYS A 47 -12.49 -16.47 -7.54
C CYS A 47 -11.80 -17.75 -7.08
N ARG A 48 -11.99 -18.86 -7.81
CA ARG A 48 -11.30 -20.14 -7.54
C ARG A 48 -9.78 -20.04 -7.76
N ASN A 49 -9.34 -19.16 -8.66
CA ASN A 49 -7.93 -18.96 -8.98
C ASN A 49 -7.17 -18.13 -7.93
N ILE A 50 -7.83 -17.71 -6.83
CA ILE A 50 -7.12 -17.13 -5.66
C ILE A 50 -6.07 -18.11 -5.11
N GLN A 51 -6.28 -19.43 -5.28
CA GLN A 51 -5.41 -20.45 -4.69
C GLN A 51 -4.34 -21.00 -5.67
N ALA A 52 -4.46 -20.77 -6.99
CA ALA A 52 -3.50 -21.27 -7.99
C ALA A 52 -2.26 -20.37 -8.16
N GLY A 53 -2.26 -19.19 -7.56
CA GLY A 53 -1.09 -18.33 -7.40
C GLY A 53 -1.03 -17.90 -5.95
N SER A 54 -0.43 -18.71 -5.09
CA SER A 54 -0.30 -18.37 -3.67
C SER A 54 0.65 -17.17 -3.51
N LYS A 55 0.06 -15.96 -3.51
CA LYS A 55 0.36 -14.85 -2.58
C LYS A 55 -0.68 -13.73 -2.72
N SER A 56 -1.80 -13.98 -2.04
CA SER A 56 -2.60 -13.04 -1.23
C SER A 56 -3.69 -12.19 -1.89
N PRO A 57 -4.95 -12.30 -1.39
CA PRO A 57 -5.80 -11.16 -1.11
C PRO A 57 -5.78 -10.89 0.42
N VAL A 58 -5.30 -9.71 0.80
CA VAL A 58 -5.60 -8.99 2.06
C VAL A 58 -5.66 -9.83 3.37
N SER A 59 -4.51 -9.84 4.05
CA SER A 59 -4.25 -9.73 5.50
C SER A 59 -4.49 -10.87 6.51
N VAL A 60 -3.51 -10.96 7.42
CA VAL A 60 -3.52 -11.39 8.85
C VAL A 60 -2.92 -12.78 9.24
N ASN A 61 -1.88 -12.68 10.08
CA ASN A 61 -1.32 -13.61 11.10
C ASN A 61 -0.19 -14.62 10.80
N ILE A 62 0.93 -14.33 11.50
CA ILE A 62 1.67 -15.19 12.46
C ILE A 62 2.06 -16.57 11.94
N ARG A 63 3.36 -16.74 11.69
CA ARG A 63 4.01 -18.05 11.84
C ARG A 63 5.31 -17.89 12.62
N LYS A 64 5.29 -18.44 13.84
CA LYS A 64 6.46 -18.96 14.55
C LYS A 64 7.24 -19.82 13.57
N ASP A 65 8.56 -19.64 13.52
CA ASP A 65 9.42 -20.75 13.15
C ASP A 65 10.58 -20.81 14.15
N GLU A 66 10.67 -21.96 14.80
CA GLU A 66 11.77 -22.32 15.68
C GLU A 66 12.97 -22.68 14.80
N SER A 67 14.00 -21.85 14.79
CA SER A 67 15.31 -22.26 14.28
C SER A 67 16.40 -21.61 15.11
N LYS A 68 17.02 -22.46 15.94
CA LYS A 68 18.27 -22.34 16.70
C LYS A 68 18.96 -20.98 16.75
N LYS A 69 19.06 -20.45 17.97
CA LYS A 69 19.95 -19.36 18.41
C LYS A 69 21.36 -19.52 17.84
N THR A 70 21.74 -18.64 16.94
CA THR A 70 23.10 -18.11 16.87
C THR A 70 22.96 -16.59 16.87
N VAL A 71 23.47 -15.98 17.95
CA VAL A 71 23.49 -14.53 18.13
C VAL A 71 24.62 -13.99 17.26
N THR A 72 24.32 -13.75 15.99
CA THR A 72 25.08 -12.79 15.20
C THR A 72 24.33 -11.47 15.28
N GLN A 73 25.04 -10.42 15.71
CA GLN A 73 24.54 -9.05 15.72
C GLN A 73 23.91 -8.78 14.35
N ARG A 74 22.58 -8.68 14.31
CA ARG A 74 21.89 -8.27 13.10
C ARG A 74 22.12 -6.78 13.00
N ASP A 75 22.92 -6.38 12.01
CA ASP A 75 22.75 -5.05 11.42
C ASP A 75 21.27 -4.93 11.07
N GLU A 76 20.57 -4.03 11.78
CA GLU A 76 19.17 -3.74 11.57
C GLU A 76 19.05 -3.04 10.21
N THR A 77 19.05 -3.83 9.15
CA THR A 77 18.76 -3.35 7.81
C THR A 77 17.28 -2.98 7.82
N LEU A 78 16.99 -1.67 7.83
CA LEU A 78 15.65 -1.09 7.60
C LEU A 78 15.19 -1.31 6.14
N ALA A 79 15.58 -2.42 5.52
CA ALA A 79 15.09 -2.79 4.22
C ALA A 79 13.63 -3.23 4.37
N ASN A 80 12.73 -2.42 3.82
CA ASN A 80 11.32 -2.78 3.69
C ASN A 80 11.22 -4.06 2.85
N LEU A 81 11.16 -5.22 3.50
CA LEU A 81 10.82 -6.50 2.86
C LEU A 81 9.31 -6.54 2.56
N ALA A 82 8.81 -5.52 1.88
CA ALA A 82 7.42 -5.44 1.47
C ALA A 82 7.20 -6.45 0.34
N ARG A 83 6.46 -7.52 0.62
CA ARG A 83 6.02 -8.50 -0.41
C ARG A 83 4.87 -7.97 -1.27
N THR A 84 4.58 -6.67 -1.18
CA THR A 84 3.52 -5.97 -1.89
C THR A 84 4.14 -4.84 -2.70
N PRO A 85 3.67 -4.57 -3.92
CA PRO A 85 4.23 -3.50 -4.76
C PRO A 85 4.00 -2.09 -4.20
N ASN A 86 3.08 -1.95 -3.24
CA ASN A 86 2.73 -0.67 -2.65
C ASN A 86 3.47 -0.49 -1.32
N VAL A 87 4.20 0.62 -1.20
CA VAL A 87 4.78 1.10 0.06
C VAL A 87 3.90 2.24 0.57
N LEU A 88 3.40 2.12 1.80
CA LEU A 88 2.67 3.19 2.46
C LEU A 88 3.62 3.93 3.39
N LEU A 89 3.73 5.24 3.21
CA LEU A 89 4.50 6.11 4.10
C LEU A 89 3.55 6.94 4.95
N GLN A 90 3.96 7.21 6.19
CA GLN A 90 3.22 8.09 7.07
C GLN A 90 3.28 9.52 6.50
N THR A 91 2.16 10.24 6.58
CA THR A 91 2.09 11.63 6.12
C THR A 91 1.46 12.52 7.17
N LEU A 92 1.90 13.76 7.23
CA LEU A 92 1.35 14.76 8.14
C LEU A 92 1.10 16.08 7.41
N MET A 93 0.08 16.82 7.84
CA MET A 93 -0.17 18.17 7.36
C MET A 93 0.63 19.15 8.23
N VAL A 94 1.64 19.80 7.64
CA VAL A 94 2.41 20.86 8.30
C VAL A 94 1.94 22.24 7.85
N THR A 95 2.24 23.24 8.68
CA THR A 95 2.25 24.64 8.26
C THR A 95 3.68 25.10 8.09
N LEU A 96 4.07 25.42 6.87
CA LEU A 96 5.32 26.10 6.55
C LEU A 96 5.18 27.58 6.92
N ARG A 97 6.18 28.14 7.60
CA ARG A 97 6.20 29.54 8.02
C ARG A 97 7.41 30.24 7.43
N GLY A 98 7.16 31.24 6.60
CA GLY A 98 8.16 32.20 6.13
C GLY A 98 8.11 33.49 6.94
N ARG A 99 8.83 34.51 6.45
CA ARG A 99 8.93 35.83 7.07
C ARG A 99 7.53 36.45 7.22
N ASP A 100 6.77 36.47 6.12
CA ASP A 100 5.44 37.11 6.06
C ASP A 100 4.32 36.17 5.58
N LYS A 101 4.64 34.91 5.28
CA LYS A 101 3.72 33.95 4.65
C LYS A 101 3.61 32.66 5.44
N LYS A 102 2.43 32.05 5.39
CA LYS A 102 2.17 30.70 5.91
C LYS A 102 1.48 29.87 4.83
N ARG A 103 1.83 28.59 4.76
CA ARG A 103 1.25 27.66 3.79
C ARG A 103 1.11 26.27 4.39
N GLN A 104 -0.02 25.63 4.16
CA GLN A 104 -0.16 24.21 4.50
C GLN A 104 0.50 23.33 3.44
N ALA A 105 1.22 22.31 3.88
CA ALA A 105 1.85 21.33 3.00
C ALA A 105 1.72 19.93 3.62
N ARG A 106 1.71 18.90 2.76
CA ARG A 106 1.81 17.51 3.20
C ARG A 106 3.28 17.10 3.25
N ALA A 107 3.75 16.73 4.43
CA ALA A 107 5.05 16.10 4.60
C ALA A 107 4.89 14.58 4.59
N ILE A 108 5.86 13.89 3.98
CA ILE A 108 6.00 12.43 4.05
C ILE A 108 7.09 12.15 5.07
N ILE A 109 6.82 11.23 6.00
CA ILE A 109 7.77 10.81 7.03
C ILE A 109 8.44 9.55 6.54
N ASP A 110 9.72 9.70 6.19
CA ASP A 110 10.58 8.62 5.73
C ASP A 110 11.70 8.42 6.75
N SER A 111 11.62 7.32 7.50
CA SER A 111 12.63 6.95 8.51
C SER A 111 13.97 6.52 7.90
N ALA A 112 14.00 6.20 6.61
CA ALA A 112 15.23 5.82 5.91
C ALA A 112 15.96 7.03 5.30
N SER A 113 15.34 8.21 5.28
CA SER A 113 15.95 9.44 4.79
C SER A 113 16.87 10.06 5.85
N GLN A 114 18.12 10.33 5.49
CA GLN A 114 19.11 11.00 6.37
C GLN A 114 18.88 12.52 6.49
N ARG A 115 18.12 13.11 5.58
CA ARG A 115 17.84 14.55 5.52
C ARG A 115 16.36 14.80 5.24
N SER A 116 15.89 15.97 5.64
CA SER A 116 14.56 16.47 5.27
C SER A 116 14.65 17.35 4.03
N TYR A 117 13.64 17.26 3.16
CA TYR A 117 13.60 17.98 1.88
C TYR A 117 12.29 18.74 1.72
N ILE A 118 12.36 19.82 0.95
CA ILE A 118 11.20 20.58 0.48
C ILE A 118 11.27 20.68 -1.04
N LEU A 119 10.12 20.66 -1.71
CA LEU A 119 10.06 20.90 -3.14
C LEU A 119 10.58 22.31 -3.46
N LYS A 120 11.43 22.42 -4.48
CA LYS A 120 11.96 23.71 -4.95
C LYS A 120 10.83 24.70 -5.24
N SER A 121 9.78 24.27 -5.93
CA SER A 121 8.60 25.10 -6.22
C SER A 121 7.93 25.65 -4.95
N THR A 122 7.92 24.87 -3.86
CA THR A 122 7.36 25.32 -2.58
C THR A 122 8.31 26.30 -1.88
N ALA A 123 9.62 26.09 -1.96
CA ALA A 123 10.60 27.03 -1.42
C ALA A 123 10.56 28.38 -2.18
N ASP A 124 10.45 28.34 -3.50
CA ASP A 124 10.34 29.53 -4.37
C ASP A 124 9.04 30.30 -4.07
N GLU A 125 7.90 29.60 -3.96
CA GLU A 125 6.59 30.19 -3.61
C GLU A 125 6.62 30.88 -2.22
N MET A 126 7.28 30.23 -1.26
CA MET A 126 7.47 30.74 0.09
C MET A 126 8.59 31.80 0.19
N GLN A 127 9.33 32.05 -0.91
CA GLN A 127 10.46 32.97 -0.98
C GLN A 127 11.53 32.66 0.08
N PHE A 128 11.85 31.39 0.26
CA PHE A 128 12.94 30.98 1.16
C PHE A 128 14.31 31.27 0.53
N GLU A 129 15.16 31.96 1.28
CA GLU A 129 16.53 32.25 0.89
C GLU A 129 17.44 31.07 1.27
N SER A 130 18.33 30.66 0.36
CA SER A 130 19.31 29.61 0.64
C SER A 130 20.46 30.16 1.49
N SER A 131 20.68 29.59 2.68
CA SER A 131 21.82 29.97 3.52
C SER A 131 23.14 29.39 3.01
N CYS A 132 23.12 28.19 2.44
CA CYS A 132 24.32 27.50 1.95
C CYS A 132 24.02 26.64 0.71
N LYS A 133 25.08 26.23 0.02
CA LYS A 133 25.02 25.25 -1.07
C LYS A 133 25.96 24.09 -0.74
N GLU A 134 25.43 22.88 -0.80
CA GLU A 134 26.17 21.65 -0.55
C GLU A 134 25.99 20.69 -1.73
N LYS A 135 27.04 19.94 -2.07
CA LYS A 135 26.92 18.80 -2.99
C LYS A 135 26.59 17.56 -2.18
N LEU A 136 25.49 16.89 -2.54
CA LEU A 136 25.02 15.68 -1.88
C LEU A 136 25.04 14.52 -2.87
N SER A 137 25.53 13.37 -2.42
CA SER A 137 25.37 12.10 -3.12
C SER A 137 24.25 11.33 -2.42
N HIS A 138 23.21 10.96 -3.17
CA HIS A 138 22.16 10.09 -2.66
C HIS A 138 22.47 8.66 -3.08
N SER A 139 22.78 7.82 -2.09
CA SER A 139 22.90 6.37 -2.29
C SER A 139 21.65 5.70 -1.74
N LEU A 140 20.97 4.91 -2.57
CA LEU A 140 19.83 4.11 -2.15
C LEU A 140 20.31 2.72 -1.75
N PHE A 141 19.93 2.25 -0.56
CA PHE A 141 20.10 0.85 -0.20
C PHE A 141 18.99 0.03 -0.84
N GLY A 142 19.29 -0.62 -1.96
CA GLY A 142 18.30 -1.42 -2.68
C GLY A 142 18.65 -1.60 -4.15
N GLY A 143 19.71 -2.37 -4.42
CA GLY A 143 19.99 -2.92 -5.74
C GLY A 143 19.95 -4.44 -5.67
N ILE A 144 18.94 -5.03 -6.31
CA ILE A 144 19.09 -6.29 -7.03
C ILE A 144 18.61 -6.01 -8.45
#